data_AF-A0AAU5ZVQ6-F1
#
_entry.id   AF-A0AAU5ZVQ6-F1
#
_cell.length_a   1.000
_cell.length_b   1.000
_cell.length_c   1.000
_cell.angle_alpha   90.00
_cell.angle_beta   90.00
_cell.angle_gamma   90.00
#
_symmetry.space_group_name_H-M   'P 1'
#
loop_
_entity.id
_entity.type
_entity.pdbx_description
1 polymer ?
#
loop_
_entity_poly.entity_id
_entity_poly.type
_entity_poly.pdbx_seq_one_letter_code
_entity_poly.pdbx_strand_id
1 'polypeptide(L)'
;MGEPTGKYSITMPRDIAEAAKARSGPSGLSAYVAAAVARQIERDNLNELITVAEAEHGPITDEEIQALRDQLHQARAQQTQGGANAA
;
A
#
# COMPACT_ATOMS: atom_id res chain seq x y z
N MET A 1 -1.27 23.21 -7.41
CA MET A 1 0.01 23.85 -7.04
C MET A 1 0.50 23.12 -5.80
N GLY A 2 1.50 22.25 -5.94
CA GLY A 2 2.02 21.50 -4.78
C GLY A 2 2.65 22.46 -3.77
N GLU A 3 2.53 22.16 -2.48
CA GLU A 3 3.21 22.92 -1.44
C GLU A 3 4.72 23.01 -1.72
N PRO A 4 5.34 24.17 -1.45
CA PRO A 4 6.78 24.33 -1.62
C PRO A 4 7.54 23.37 -0.69
N THR A 5 8.63 22.78 -1.21
CA THR A 5 9.44 21.84 -0.44
C THR A 5 10.23 22.57 0.66
N GLY A 6 10.05 22.13 1.91
CA GLY A 6 10.84 22.57 3.06
C GLY A 6 12.05 21.68 3.30
N LYS A 7 13.20 22.27 3.66
CA LYS A 7 14.36 21.52 4.14
C LYS A 7 14.22 21.25 5.64
N TYR A 8 14.17 19.99 6.01
CA TYR A 8 14.19 19.53 7.39
C TYR A 8 15.49 18.74 7.63
N SER A 9 16.13 18.95 8.78
CA SER A 9 17.32 18.19 9.18
C SER A 9 16.97 17.20 10.26
N ILE A 10 17.31 15.92 10.03
CA ILE A 10 17.11 14.83 10.98
C ILE A 10 18.43 14.10 11.20
N THR A 11 18.59 13.52 12.39
CA THR A 11 19.71 12.62 12.68
C THR A 11 19.30 11.19 12.35
N MET A 12 20.18 10.43 11.71
CA MET A 12 19.94 9.02 11.42
C MET A 12 21.24 8.21 11.52
N PRO A 13 21.15 6.90 11.83
CA PRO A 13 22.31 6.02 11.82
C PRO A 13 23.00 6.02 10.45
N ARG A 14 24.35 6.01 10.46
CA ARG A 14 25.15 6.13 9.23
C ARG A 14 24.90 4.96 8.28
N ASP A 15 24.82 3.75 8.81
CA ASP A 15 24.53 2.54 8.05
C ASP A 15 23.18 2.63 7.32
N ILE A 16 22.15 3.16 7.98
CA ILE A 16 20.83 3.39 7.37
C ILE A 16 20.91 4.47 6.29
N ALA A 17 21.62 5.58 6.54
CA ALA A 17 21.79 6.65 5.55
C ALA A 17 22.48 6.14 4.27
N GLU A 18 23.55 5.36 4.42
CA GLU A 18 24.29 4.79 3.29
C GLU A 18 23.44 3.73 2.56
N ALA A 19 22.70 2.89 3.28
CA ALA A 19 21.79 1.92 2.66
C ALA A 19 20.68 2.62 1.86
N ALA A 20 20.09 3.69 2.39
CA ALA A 20 19.10 4.50 1.69
C ALA A 20 19.71 5.19 0.46
N LYS A 21 20.92 5.73 0.58
CA LYS A 21 21.65 6.36 -0.52
C LYS A 21 21.94 5.36 -1.64
N ALA A 22 22.38 4.15 -1.32
CA ALA A 22 22.62 3.08 -2.29
C ALA A 22 21.34 2.68 -3.06
N ARG A 23 20.17 2.75 -2.41
CA ARG A 23 18.86 2.45 -3.01
C ARG A 23 18.24 3.61 -3.76
N SER A 24 18.68 4.84 -3.49
CA SER A 24 18.01 6.07 -3.93
C SER A 24 18.09 6.39 -5.43
N GLY A 25 18.98 5.71 -6.17
CA GLY A 25 19.12 5.89 -7.61
C GLY A 25 19.41 7.35 -8.01
N PRO A 26 19.04 7.76 -9.23
CA PRO A 26 19.33 9.10 -9.76
C PRO A 26 18.67 10.25 -8.98
N SER A 27 17.58 9.97 -8.27
CA SER A 27 16.78 10.97 -7.54
C SER A 27 17.40 11.36 -6.19
N GLY A 28 18.39 10.61 -5.70
CA GLY A 28 19.14 10.91 -4.49
C GLY A 28 18.39 10.66 -3.18
N LEU A 29 19.14 10.76 -2.08
CA LEU A 29 18.67 10.36 -0.74
C LEU A 29 17.39 11.08 -0.30
N SER A 30 17.27 12.39 -0.55
CA SER A 30 16.09 13.16 -0.13
C SER A 30 14.80 12.68 -0.79
N ALA A 31 14.84 12.37 -2.09
CA ALA A 31 13.67 11.87 -2.81
C ALA A 31 13.29 10.46 -2.34
N TYR A 32 14.29 9.61 -2.08
CA TYR A 32 14.06 8.28 -1.53
C TYR A 32 13.42 8.33 -0.15
N VAL A 33 13.95 9.16 0.75
CA VAL A 33 13.42 9.33 2.11
C VAL A 33 12.02 9.93 2.07
N ALA A 34 11.78 10.97 1.27
CA ALA A 34 10.46 11.57 1.13
C ALA A 34 9.41 10.54 0.68
N ALA A 35 9.73 9.73 -0.33
CA ALA A 35 8.84 8.67 -0.80
C ALA A 35 8.62 7.57 0.24
N ALA A 36 9.66 7.19 1.00
CA ALA A 36 9.54 6.20 2.07
C ALA A 36 8.65 6.70 3.22
N VAL A 37 8.86 7.96 3.64
CA VAL A 37 8.06 8.60 4.70
C VAL A 37 6.60 8.76 4.25
N ALA A 38 6.35 9.19 3.02
CA ALA A 38 4.99 9.31 2.48
C ALA A 38 4.25 7.96 2.52
N ARG A 39 4.91 6.87 2.07
CA ARG A 39 4.34 5.51 2.15
C ARG A 39 4.10 5.05 3.58
N GLN A 40 4.97 5.43 4.52
CA GLN A 40 4.80 5.06 5.92
C GLN A 40 3.57 5.77 6.52
N ILE A 41 3.43 7.08 6.29
CA ILE A 41 2.26 7.85 6.72
C ILE A 41 0.97 7.27 6.14
N GLU A 42 0.98 6.93 4.85
CA GLU A 42 -0.18 6.29 4.21
C GLU A 42 -0.54 4.96 4.89
N ARG A 43 0.45 4.11 5.17
CA ARG A 43 0.22 2.84 5.88
C ARG A 43 -0.28 3.05 7.30
N ASP A 44 0.24 4.03 8.03
CA ASP A 44 -0.18 4.35 9.38
C ASP A 44 -1.65 4.81 9.37
N ASN A 45 -2.02 5.71 8.46
CA ASN A 45 -3.40 6.15 8.27
C ASN A 45 -4.33 4.98 7.90
N LEU A 46 -3.89 4.07 7.02
CA LEU A 46 -4.68 2.89 6.65
C LEU A 46 -4.87 1.95 7.85
N ASN A 47 -3.83 1.75 8.67
CA ASN A 47 -3.93 0.94 9.88
C ASN A 47 -4.92 1.54 10.89
N GLU A 48 -4.96 2.87 11.03
CA GLU A 48 -5.95 3.54 11.88
C GLU A 48 -7.38 3.25 11.39
N LEU A 49 -7.63 3.32 10.07
CA LEU A 49 -8.93 2.99 9.49
C LEU A 49 -9.30 1.53 9.69
N ILE A 50 -8.35 0.61 9.47
CA ILE A 50 -8.55 -0.83 9.71
C ILE A 50 -8.92 -1.09 11.17
N THR A 51 -8.18 -0.48 12.11
CA THR A 51 -8.43 -0.64 13.55
C THR A 51 -9.85 -0.25 13.94
N VAL A 52 -10.36 0.87 13.39
CA VAL A 52 -11.74 1.30 13.63
C VAL A 52 -12.75 0.31 13.04
N ALA A 53 -12.52 -0.16 11.82
CA ALA A 53 -13.42 -1.12 11.16
C ALA A 53 -13.45 -2.48 11.88
N GLU A 54 -12.30 -2.98 12.34
CA GLU A 54 -12.20 -4.24 13.09
C GLU A 54 -12.86 -4.13 14.48
N ALA A 55 -12.82 -2.96 15.11
CA ALA A 55 -13.52 -2.74 16.36
C ALA A 55 -15.06 -2.81 16.21
N GLU A 56 -15.58 -2.41 15.04
CA GLU A 56 -17.02 -2.45 14.74
C GLU A 56 -17.49 -3.82 14.23
N HIS A 57 -16.71 -4.47 13.36
CA HIS A 57 -17.13 -5.66 12.63
C HIS A 57 -16.41 -6.95 13.04
N GLY A 58 -15.36 -6.85 13.84
CA GLY A 58 -14.42 -7.94 14.09
C GLY A 58 -13.32 -8.03 13.01
N PRO A 59 -12.24 -8.77 13.28
CA PRO A 59 -11.17 -8.99 12.32
C PRO A 59 -11.67 -9.84 11.14
N ILE A 60 -11.15 -9.57 9.95
CA ILE A 60 -11.45 -10.37 8.76
C ILE A 60 -10.56 -11.62 8.79
N THR A 61 -11.18 -12.80 8.70
CA THR A 61 -10.47 -14.09 8.71
C THR A 61 -9.94 -14.50 7.33
N ASP A 62 -8.90 -15.32 7.32
CA ASP A 62 -8.35 -15.87 6.07
C ASP A 62 -9.39 -16.72 5.32
N GLU A 63 -10.26 -17.43 6.04
CA GLU A 63 -11.36 -18.20 5.49
C GLU A 63 -12.39 -17.31 4.77
N GLU A 64 -12.78 -16.18 5.37
CA GLU A 64 -13.70 -15.22 4.74
C GLU A 64 -13.10 -14.60 3.49
N ILE A 65 -11.82 -14.25 3.54
CA ILE A 65 -11.09 -13.71 2.38
C ILE A 65 -11.06 -14.75 1.26
N GLN A 66 -10.75 -16.00 1.57
CA GLN A 66 -10.65 -17.05 0.57
C GLN A 66 -12.03 -17.36 -0.05
N ALA A 67 -13.08 -17.45 0.77
CA ALA A 67 -14.44 -17.65 0.30
C ALA A 67 -14.88 -16.53 -0.67
N LEU A 68 -14.58 -15.26 -0.35
CA LEU A 68 -14.90 -14.14 -1.23
C LEU A 68 -14.07 -14.16 -2.53
N ARG A 69 -12.78 -14.52 -2.46
CA ARG A 69 -11.94 -14.67 -3.66
C ARG A 69 -12.51 -15.74 -4.59
N ASP A 70 -12.91 -16.89 -4.05
CA ASP A 70 -13.47 -17.98 -4.83
C ASP A 70 -14.78 -17.55 -5.52
N GLN A 71 -15.65 -16.84 -4.80
CA GLN A 71 -16.87 -16.26 -5.38
C GLN A 71 -16.56 -15.29 -6.53
N LEU A 72 -15.57 -14.39 -6.36
CA LEU A 72 -15.16 -13.46 -7.41
C LEU A 72 -14.56 -14.16 -8.64
N HIS A 73 -13.77 -15.22 -8.42
CA HIS A 73 -13.23 -16.04 -9.50
C HIS A 73 -14.34 -16.75 -10.28
N GLN A 74 -15.32 -17.34 -9.59
CA GLN A 74 -16.48 -17.99 -10.21
C GLN A 74 -17.32 -16.99 -11.01
N ALA A 75 -17.61 -15.82 -10.45
CA ALA A 75 -18.37 -14.77 -11.13
C ALA A 75 -17.67 -14.30 -12.43
N ARG A 76 -16.35 -14.12 -12.40
CA ARG A 76 -15.57 -13.77 -13.60
C ARG A 76 -15.61 -14.87 -14.66
N ALA A 77 -15.48 -16.14 -14.27
CA ALA A 77 -15.56 -17.27 -15.19
C ALA A 77 -16.93 -17.36 -15.88
N GLN A 78 -18.01 -17.13 -15.14
CA GLN A 78 -19.38 -17.11 -15.68
C GLN A 78 -19.59 -15.94 -16.67
N GLN A 79 -19.03 -14.77 -16.40
CA GLN A 79 -19.10 -13.62 -17.33
C GLN A 79 -18.37 -13.90 -18.65
N THR A 80 -17.19 -14.53 -18.61
CA THR A 80 -16.46 -14.91 -19.82
C THR A 80 -17.21 -15.96 -20.64
N GLN A 81 -17.87 -16.94 -19.99
CA GLN A 81 -18.67 -17.96 -20.66
C GLN A 81 -19.98 -17.39 -21.26
N GLY A 82 -20.63 -16.45 -20.57
CA GLY A 82 -21.82 -15.77 -21.08
C GLY A 82 -21.56 -14.93 -22.33
N GLY A 83 -20.38 -14.31 -22.45
CA GLY A 83 -19.97 -13.59 -23.66
C GLY A 83 -19.62 -14.51 -24.84
N ALA A 84 -19.10 -15.71 -24.58
CA ALA A 84 -18.79 -16.71 -25.61
C ALA A 84 -20.05 -17.42 -26.16
N ASN A 85 -21.10 -17.58 -25.35
CA ASN A 85 -22.38 -18.15 -25.78
C ASN A 85 -23.31 -17.15 -26.49
N ALA A 86 -22.94 -15.86 -26.53
CA ALA A 86 -23.71 -14.79 -27.18
C ALA A 86 -23.13 -14.36 -28.55
N ALA A 87 -22.13 -15.08 -29.06
CA ALA A 87 -21.43 -14.82 -30.32
C ALA A 87 -21.73 -15.89 -31.39
#